data_AF-A0AAD1JCX7-F1
#
_entry.id   AF-A0AAD1JCX7-F1
#
_cell.length_a   1.000
_cell.length_b   1.000
_cell.length_c   1.000
_cell.angle_alpha   90.00
_cell.angle_beta   90.00
_cell.angle_gamma   90.00
#
_symmetry.space_group_name_H-M   'P 1'
#
loop_
_entity.id
_entity.type
_entity.pdbx_description
1 polymer ?
#
loop_
_entity_poly.entity_id
_entity_poly.type
_entity_poly.pdbx_seq_one_letter_code
_entity_poly.pdbx_strand_id
1 'polypeptide(L)'
;MKKIMIALLALSLATSLFADKKGRTKLQIEMQKFAAGMDLLQKGILYNCKECLDDGSDRILENIKVLEKVDVKHFLPENQKYAYKFAQKTARLIEMYAKDIKESFAKGNMDDVMNDHAQILRQCNSCHIRIRGW
;
A
#
# COMPACT_ATOMS: atom_id res chain seq x y z
N MET A 1 37.75 -8.05 31.62
CA MET A 1 37.35 -8.55 30.27
C MET A 1 35.88 -8.96 30.19
N LYS A 2 35.34 -9.80 31.10
CA LYS A 2 33.90 -10.19 31.11
C LYS A 2 32.91 -9.01 31.08
N LYS A 3 33.17 -7.92 31.82
CA LYS A 3 32.30 -6.72 31.86
C LYS A 3 32.28 -5.92 30.54
N ILE A 4 33.37 -5.95 29.77
CA ILE A 4 33.48 -5.25 28.48
C ILE A 4 32.78 -6.05 27.38
N MET A 5 32.85 -7.40 27.44
CA MET A 5 32.13 -8.28 26.51
C MET A 5 30.61 -8.19 26.67
N ILE A 6 30.10 -8.01 27.89
CA ILE A 6 28.66 -7.85 28.15
C ILE A 6 28.15 -6.50 27.60
N ALA A 7 28.94 -5.43 27.71
CA ALA A 7 28.59 -4.12 27.16
C ALA A 7 28.56 -4.11 25.61
N LEU A 8 29.50 -4.82 24.96
CA LEU A 8 29.52 -4.97 23.49
C LEU A 8 28.34 -5.82 22.97
N LEU A 9 27.95 -6.86 23.71
CA LEU A 9 26.77 -7.67 23.36
C LEU A 9 25.47 -6.86 23.46
N ALA A 10 25.32 -6.04 24.52
CA ALA A 10 24.15 -5.19 24.71
C ALA A 10 24.02 -4.10 23.64
N LEU A 11 25.14 -3.54 23.17
CA LEU A 11 25.14 -2.53 22.11
C LEU A 11 24.80 -3.12 20.74
N SER A 12 25.17 -4.39 20.49
CA SER A 12 24.82 -5.10 19.24
C SER A 12 23.35 -5.52 19.15
N LEU A 13 22.68 -5.75 20.28
CA LEU A 13 21.23 -6.04 20.31
C LEU A 13 20.37 -4.79 20.11
N ALA A 14 20.87 -3.61 20.46
CA ALA A 14 20.12 -2.37 20.29
C ALA A 14 20.02 -1.97 18.80
N THR A 15 21.07 -2.19 18.00
CA THR A 15 21.12 -1.75 16.60
C THR A 15 20.19 -2.54 15.66
N SER A 16 19.88 -3.80 15.97
CA SER A 16 18.95 -4.61 15.17
C SER A 16 17.47 -4.20 15.34
N LEU A 17 17.09 -3.68 16.51
CA LEU A 17 15.73 -3.20 16.79
C LEU A 17 15.37 -1.88 16.10
N PHE A 18 16.35 -1.01 15.84
CA PHE A 18 16.11 0.30 15.21
C PHE A 18 16.02 0.23 13.67
N ALA A 19 16.63 -0.77 13.03
CA ALA A 19 16.57 -0.94 11.58
C ALA A 19 15.15 -1.31 11.10
N ASP A 20 14.47 -2.21 11.81
CA ASP A 20 13.13 -2.69 11.49
C ASP A 20 12.06 -1.58 11.65
N LYS A 21 12.25 -0.68 12.64
CA LYS A 21 11.33 0.45 12.89
C LYS A 21 11.25 1.41 11.71
N LYS A 22 12.37 1.71 11.04
CA LYS A 22 12.42 2.66 9.91
C LYS A 22 11.69 2.13 8.66
N GLY A 23 11.84 0.83 8.36
CA GLY A 23 11.15 0.19 7.25
C GLY A 23 9.62 0.16 7.45
N ARG A 24 9.18 -0.19 8.66
CA ARG A 24 7.76 -0.22 9.03
C ARG A 24 7.10 1.16 8.97
N THR A 25 7.80 2.22 9.39
CA THR A 25 7.32 3.60 9.24
C THR A 25 7.13 3.99 7.78
N LYS A 26 8.05 3.61 6.89
CA LYS A 26 7.94 3.91 5.46
C LYS A 26 6.73 3.22 4.83
N LEU A 27 6.53 1.93 5.11
CA LEU A 27 5.35 1.21 4.62
C LEU A 27 4.05 1.84 5.11
N GLN A 28 3.99 2.21 6.38
CA GLN A 28 2.81 2.86 6.96
C GLN A 28 2.48 4.17 6.24
N ILE A 29 3.48 4.98 5.90
CA ILE A 29 3.29 6.23 5.15
C ILE A 29 2.70 5.94 3.76
N GLU A 30 3.20 4.93 3.04
CA GLU A 30 2.62 4.57 1.74
C GLU A 30 1.17 4.05 1.89
N MET A 31 0.87 3.23 2.90
CA MET A 31 -0.50 2.78 3.17
C MET A 31 -1.46 3.96 3.48
N GLN A 32 -0.98 4.99 4.18
CA GLN A 32 -1.77 6.22 4.41
C GLN A 32 -2.04 6.99 3.11
N LYS A 33 -1.09 7.01 2.17
CA LYS A 33 -1.31 7.65 0.87
C LYS A 33 -2.30 6.85 0.00
N PHE A 34 -2.28 5.52 0.04
CA PHE A 34 -3.36 4.71 -0.58
C PHE A 34 -4.73 5.07 -0.01
N ALA A 35 -4.85 5.15 1.32
CA ALA A 35 -6.11 5.52 1.97
C ALA A 35 -6.58 6.92 1.55
N ALA A 36 -5.67 7.90 1.44
CA ALA A 36 -6.00 9.23 0.96
C ALA A 36 -6.43 9.25 -0.52
N GLY A 37 -5.83 8.41 -1.37
CA GLY A 37 -6.28 8.23 -2.76
C GLY A 37 -7.70 7.66 -2.84
N MET A 38 -8.01 6.65 -2.00
CA MET A 38 -9.36 6.08 -1.90
C MET A 38 -10.40 7.10 -1.41
N ASP A 39 -10.06 7.93 -0.43
CA ASP A 39 -10.93 9.01 0.04
C ASP A 39 -11.25 10.02 -1.07
N LEU A 40 -10.25 10.40 -1.87
CA LEU A 40 -10.44 11.28 -3.03
C LEU A 40 -11.33 10.62 -4.10
N LEU A 41 -11.12 9.35 -4.43
CA LEU A 41 -11.97 8.62 -5.36
C LEU A 41 -13.43 8.58 -4.88
N GLN A 42 -13.66 8.24 -3.61
CA GLN A 42 -14.98 8.21 -3.01
C GLN A 42 -15.66 9.59 -3.05
N LYS A 43 -14.93 10.67 -2.74
CA LYS A 43 -15.42 12.05 -2.88
C LYS A 43 -15.75 12.39 -4.32
N GLY A 44 -14.91 11.97 -5.25
CA GLY A 44 -15.13 12.09 -6.69
C GLY A 44 -16.45 11.51 -7.14
N ILE A 45 -16.74 10.27 -6.70
CA ILE A 45 -17.98 9.56 -6.97
C ILE A 45 -19.19 10.26 -6.32
N LEU A 46 -19.11 10.64 -5.05
CA LEU A 46 -20.25 11.18 -4.30
C LEU A 46 -20.60 12.62 -4.66
N TYR A 47 -19.61 13.44 -5.02
CA TYR A 47 -19.78 14.88 -5.24
C TYR A 47 -19.56 15.29 -6.70
N ASN A 48 -19.44 14.34 -7.62
CA ASN A 48 -19.14 14.60 -9.03
C ASN A 48 -17.88 15.50 -9.21
N CYS A 49 -16.86 15.25 -8.41
CA CYS A 49 -15.61 16.01 -8.40
C CYS A 49 -14.59 15.36 -9.35
N LYS A 50 -14.47 15.89 -10.56
CA LYS A 50 -13.51 15.43 -11.59
C LYS A 50 -12.06 15.42 -11.09
N GLU A 51 -11.64 16.51 -10.48
CA GLU A 51 -10.28 16.66 -9.93
C GLU A 51 -10.00 15.60 -8.86
N CYS A 52 -10.97 15.33 -7.99
CA CYS A 52 -10.84 14.30 -6.96
C CYS A 52 -10.64 12.89 -7.56
N LEU A 53 -11.32 12.56 -8.66
CA LEU A 53 -11.14 11.26 -9.35
C LEU A 53 -9.76 11.15 -9.99
N ASP A 54 -9.29 12.22 -10.63
CA ASP A 54 -7.98 12.25 -11.29
C ASP A 54 -6.85 12.17 -10.25
N ASP A 55 -6.89 13.05 -9.24
CA ASP A 55 -5.92 13.10 -8.14
C ASP A 55 -5.92 11.81 -7.31
N GLY A 56 -7.11 11.26 -7.04
CA GLY A 56 -7.26 10.00 -6.31
C GLY A 56 -6.59 8.84 -7.06
N SER A 57 -6.82 8.76 -8.36
CA SER A 57 -6.22 7.75 -9.24
C SER A 57 -4.71 7.92 -9.33
N ASP A 58 -4.22 9.14 -9.56
CA ASP A 58 -2.79 9.42 -9.69
C ASP A 58 -2.04 9.13 -8.40
N ARG A 59 -2.61 9.49 -7.25
CA ARG A 59 -2.01 9.19 -5.95
C ARG A 59 -1.86 7.70 -5.69
N ILE A 60 -2.83 6.89 -6.12
CA ILE A 60 -2.78 5.42 -6.06
C ILE A 60 -1.68 4.90 -6.99
N LEU A 61 -1.64 5.36 -8.23
CA LEU A 61 -0.65 4.93 -9.23
C LEU A 61 0.78 5.29 -8.82
N GLU A 62 1.00 6.48 -8.26
CA GLU A 62 2.28 6.90 -7.71
C GLU A 62 2.73 6.02 -6.54
N ASN A 63 1.81 5.64 -5.66
CA ASN A 63 2.10 4.74 -4.55
C ASN A 63 2.56 3.37 -5.02
N ILE A 64 1.91 2.83 -6.05
CA ILE A 64 2.28 1.55 -6.65
C ILE A 64 3.71 1.63 -7.18
N LYS A 65 4.08 2.69 -7.90
CA LYS A 65 5.46 2.91 -8.39
C LYS A 65 6.49 2.94 -7.26
N VAL A 66 6.13 3.44 -6.07
CA VAL A 66 7.01 3.40 -4.90
C VAL A 66 7.15 1.96 -4.37
N LEU A 67 6.03 1.21 -4.30
CA LEU A 67 6.03 -0.17 -3.85
C LEU A 67 6.76 -1.13 -4.80
N GLU A 68 6.78 -0.86 -6.10
CA GLU A 68 7.53 -1.65 -7.08
C GLU A 68 9.05 -1.53 -6.93
N LYS A 69 9.52 -0.39 -6.41
CA LYS A 69 10.95 -0.11 -6.20
C LYS A 69 11.51 -0.72 -4.92
N VAL A 70 10.66 -1.31 -4.08
CA VAL A 70 11.05 -1.88 -2.80
C VAL A 70 10.84 -3.39 -2.80
N ASP A 71 11.73 -4.14 -2.16
CA ASP A 71 11.50 -5.56 -1.96
C ASP A 71 10.43 -5.76 -0.88
N VAL A 72 9.22 -6.10 -1.34
CA VAL A 72 8.04 -6.29 -0.49
C VAL A 72 8.28 -7.28 0.64
N LYS A 73 9.19 -8.25 0.47
CA LYS A 73 9.54 -9.24 1.52
C LYS A 73 10.09 -8.59 2.78
N HIS A 74 10.69 -7.41 2.68
CA HIS A 74 11.24 -6.67 3.84
C HIS A 74 10.14 -6.10 4.74
N PHE A 75 8.91 -6.02 4.25
CA PHE A 75 7.77 -5.49 4.99
C PHE A 75 6.82 -6.59 5.48
N LEU A 76 7.06 -7.83 5.08
CA LEU A 76 6.25 -8.98 5.48
C LEU A 76 6.80 -9.59 6.78
N PRO A 77 5.94 -10.06 7.68
CA PRO A 77 6.36 -10.92 8.77
C PRO A 77 7.18 -12.11 8.27
N GLU A 78 8.17 -12.57 9.04
CA GLU A 78 9.07 -13.66 8.64
C GLU A 78 8.31 -14.92 8.20
N ASN A 79 7.30 -15.30 8.97
CA ASN A 79 6.42 -16.44 8.68
C ASN A 79 5.48 -16.21 7.48
N GLN A 80 5.45 -15.02 6.89
CA GLN A 80 4.58 -14.64 5.77
C GLN A 80 5.36 -14.16 4.54
N LYS A 81 6.70 -14.25 4.52
CA LYS A 81 7.51 -13.85 3.35
C LYS A 81 7.11 -14.52 2.05
N TYR A 82 6.50 -15.71 2.10
CA TYR A 82 5.95 -16.41 0.94
C TYR A 82 4.81 -15.64 0.24
N ALA A 83 4.14 -14.72 0.94
CA ALA A 83 3.00 -13.95 0.44
C ALA A 83 3.41 -12.76 -0.45
N TYR A 84 4.70 -12.52 -0.69
CA TYR A 84 5.17 -11.38 -1.50
C TYR A 84 4.57 -11.36 -2.91
N LYS A 85 4.45 -12.53 -3.57
CA LYS A 85 3.82 -12.62 -4.91
C LYS A 85 2.35 -12.23 -4.87
N PHE A 86 1.67 -12.53 -3.77
CA PHE A 86 0.27 -12.14 -3.58
C PHE A 86 0.16 -10.63 -3.44
N ALA A 87 1.00 -10.00 -2.60
CA ALA A 87 1.05 -8.54 -2.48
C ALA A 87 1.36 -7.84 -3.83
N GLN A 88 2.31 -8.38 -4.62
CA GLN A 88 2.60 -7.87 -5.96
C GLN A 88 1.41 -8.01 -6.92
N LYS A 89 0.70 -9.15 -6.88
CA LYS A 89 -0.52 -9.34 -7.67
C LYS A 89 -1.60 -8.34 -7.27
N THR A 90 -1.83 -8.15 -5.98
CA THR A 90 -2.77 -7.15 -5.46
C THR A 90 -2.43 -5.75 -5.97
N ALA A 91 -1.15 -5.34 -5.89
CA ALA A 91 -0.72 -4.03 -6.39
C ALA A 91 -1.01 -3.83 -7.88
N ARG A 92 -0.75 -4.84 -8.73
CA ARG A 92 -1.08 -4.78 -10.17
C ARG A 92 -2.57 -4.69 -10.45
N LEU A 93 -3.39 -5.37 -9.66
CA LEU A 93 -4.85 -5.26 -9.79
C LEU A 93 -5.33 -3.87 -9.39
N ILE A 94 -4.81 -3.31 -8.29
CA ILE A 94 -5.11 -1.93 -7.90
C ILE A 94 -4.68 -0.95 -8.99
N GLU A 95 -3.52 -1.16 -9.61
CA GLU A 95 -3.02 -0.33 -10.70
C GLU A 95 -3.97 -0.33 -11.90
N MET A 96 -4.42 -1.52 -12.31
CA MET A 96 -5.36 -1.71 -13.41
C MET A 96 -6.67 -0.94 -13.14
N TYR A 97 -7.31 -1.18 -12.00
CA TYR A 97 -8.56 -0.50 -11.67
C TYR A 97 -8.40 1.02 -11.50
N ALA A 98 -7.26 1.51 -11.02
CA ALA A 98 -7.01 2.95 -10.94
C ALA A 98 -6.85 3.60 -12.32
N LYS A 99 -6.28 2.89 -13.30
CA LYS A 99 -6.24 3.35 -14.71
C LYS A 99 -7.64 3.31 -15.32
N ASP A 100 -8.38 2.23 -15.10
CA ASP A 100 -9.73 2.04 -15.63
C ASP A 100 -10.68 3.14 -15.11
N ILE A 101 -10.56 3.57 -13.85
CA ILE A 101 -11.30 4.73 -13.33
C ILE A 101 -11.08 5.98 -14.18
N LYS A 102 -9.83 6.33 -14.53
CA LYS A 102 -9.53 7.51 -15.36
C LYS A 102 -10.14 7.38 -16.74
N GLU A 103 -10.03 6.21 -17.36
CA GLU A 103 -10.57 5.93 -18.69
C GLU A 103 -12.11 5.96 -18.73
N SER A 104 -12.75 5.28 -17.77
CA SER A 104 -14.19 5.20 -17.62
C SER A 104 -14.79 6.56 -17.32
N PHE A 105 -14.15 7.33 -16.44
CA PHE A 105 -14.58 8.69 -16.16
C PHE A 105 -14.48 9.61 -17.38
N ALA A 106 -13.39 9.52 -18.16
CA ALA A 106 -13.25 10.29 -19.41
C ALA A 106 -14.34 9.98 -20.44
N LYS A 107 -14.91 8.76 -20.40
CA LYS A 107 -16.04 8.33 -21.25
C LYS A 107 -17.41 8.65 -20.65
N GLY A 108 -17.47 9.18 -19.42
CA GLY A 108 -18.72 9.43 -18.70
C GLY A 108 -19.36 8.17 -18.08
N ASN A 109 -18.65 7.05 -18.04
CA ASN A 109 -19.15 5.77 -17.53
C ASN A 109 -19.00 5.69 -16.00
N MET A 110 -19.89 6.35 -15.27
CA MET A 110 -19.81 6.38 -13.80
C MET A 110 -20.06 5.03 -13.13
N ASP A 111 -20.85 4.14 -13.74
CA ASP A 111 -21.08 2.78 -13.22
C ASP A 111 -19.77 1.97 -13.18
N ASP A 112 -18.95 2.08 -14.23
CA ASP A 112 -17.64 1.45 -14.30
C ASP A 112 -16.69 2.05 -13.26
N VAL A 113 -16.67 3.38 -13.11
CA VAL A 113 -15.88 4.08 -12.07
C VAL A 113 -16.24 3.58 -10.66
N MET A 114 -17.53 3.42 -10.36
CA MET A 114 -17.99 2.91 -9.07
C MET A 114 -17.58 1.45 -8.84
N ASN A 115 -17.69 0.62 -9.87
CA ASN A 115 -17.30 -0.77 -9.80
C ASN A 115 -15.78 -0.92 -9.57
N ASP A 116 -14.96 -0.17 -10.29
CA ASP A 116 -13.50 -0.21 -10.17
C ASP A 116 -13.03 0.30 -8.81
N HIS A 117 -13.63 1.37 -8.29
CA HIS A 117 -13.38 1.83 -6.91
C HIS A 117 -13.67 0.71 -5.89
N ALA A 118 -14.80 0.00 -6.04
CA ALA A 118 -15.13 -1.13 -5.18
C ALA A 118 -14.15 -2.30 -5.36
N GLN A 119 -13.63 -2.54 -6.57
CA GLN A 119 -12.59 -3.54 -6.81
C GLN A 119 -11.29 -3.19 -6.10
N ILE A 120 -10.84 -1.93 -6.12
CA ILE A 120 -9.66 -1.49 -5.37
C ILE A 120 -9.86 -1.76 -3.88
N LEU A 121 -11.00 -1.38 -3.32
CA LEU A 121 -11.31 -1.63 -1.91
C LEU A 121 -11.28 -3.14 -1.57
N ARG A 122 -11.81 -4.00 -2.46
CA ARG A 122 -11.71 -5.46 -2.31
C ARG A 122 -10.26 -5.94 -2.29
N GLN A 123 -9.40 -5.40 -3.16
CA GLN A 123 -7.97 -5.76 -3.18
C GLN A 123 -7.26 -5.32 -1.90
N CYS A 124 -7.54 -4.11 -1.40
CA CYS A 124 -7.02 -3.61 -0.12
C CYS A 124 -7.40 -4.56 1.03
N ASN A 125 -8.68 -4.93 1.14
CA ASN A 125 -9.16 -5.82 2.20
C ASN A 125 -8.62 -7.25 2.08
N SER A 126 -8.56 -7.80 0.87
CA SER A 126 -7.97 -9.13 0.62
C SER A 126 -6.52 -9.20 1.09
N CYS A 127 -5.75 -8.13 0.83
CA CYS A 127 -4.39 -7.99 1.33
C CYS A 127 -4.33 -7.94 2.85
N HIS A 128 -5.17 -7.12 3.46
CA HIS A 128 -5.18 -6.95 4.91
C HIS A 128 -5.62 -8.22 5.66
N ILE A 129 -6.64 -8.94 5.20
CA ILE A 129 -7.04 -10.22 5.80
C ILE A 129 -5.88 -11.21 5.76
N ARG A 130 -5.21 -11.35 4.60
CA ARG A 130 -4.17 -12.37 4.43
C ARG A 130 -2.85 -12.04 5.14
N ILE A 131 -2.45 -10.78 5.18
CA ILE A 131 -1.15 -10.35 5.71
C ILE A 131 -1.29 -9.83 7.14
N ARG A 132 -2.31 -9.03 7.42
CA ARG A 132 -2.52 -8.41 8.75
C ARG A 132 -3.40 -9.25 9.68
N GLY A 133 -4.08 -10.28 9.16
CA GLY A 133 -4.95 -11.15 9.96
C GLY A 133 -6.20 -10.44 10.47
N TRP A 134 -6.76 -9.55 9.66
CA TRP A 134 -8.09 -8.97 9.91
C TRP A 134 -9.18 -10.04 9.93
#